data_AF-A0A838QN32-F1
#
_entry.id   AF-A0A838QN32-F1
#
_cell.length_a   1.000
_cell.length_b   1.000
_cell.length_c   1.000
_cell.angle_alpha   90.00
_cell.angle_beta   90.00
_cell.angle_gamma   90.00
#
_symmetry.space_group_name_H-M   'P 1'
#
loop_
_entity.id
_entity.type
_entity.pdbx_description
1 polymer ?
#
loop_
_entity_poly.entity_id
_entity_poly.type
_entity_poly.pdbx_seq_one_letter_code
_entity_poly.pdbx_strand_id
1 'polypeptide(L)'
;MTEALSVRVMVEDAWDEVLLELPGGTPLSELKRQALELTHVDRNPSAYMIKYRGAALADESCSLTDAGLVPNAALIVLARRRRPVR
;
A
#
# COMPACT_ATOMS: atom_id res chain seq x y z
N MET A 1 -10.89 -6.81 -20.02
CA MET A 1 -10.90 -5.43 -19.49
C MET A 1 -10.59 -5.56 -18.01
N THR A 2 -9.41 -5.11 -17.57
CA THR A 2 -9.05 -5.19 -16.14
C THR A 2 -9.79 -4.08 -15.42
N GLU A 3 -10.77 -4.42 -14.58
CA GLU A 3 -11.52 -3.41 -13.82
C GLU A 3 -10.57 -2.68 -12.85
N ALA A 4 -10.74 -1.36 -12.78
CA ALA A 4 -10.02 -0.53 -11.85
C ALA A 4 -10.59 -0.73 -10.44
N LEU A 5 -9.70 -1.00 -9.49
CA LEU A 5 -9.98 -1.10 -8.07
C LEU A 5 -9.55 0.20 -7.39
N SER A 6 -10.52 0.91 -6.83
CA SER A 6 -10.26 2.05 -5.94
C SER A 6 -9.84 1.51 -4.57
N VAL A 7 -8.70 1.95 -4.04
CA VAL A 7 -8.13 1.50 -2.78
C VAL A 7 -7.63 2.69 -1.96
N ARG A 8 -7.87 2.67 -0.66
CA ARG A 8 -7.46 3.71 0.28
C ARG A 8 -6.21 3.25 1.00
N VAL A 9 -5.15 4.04 0.95
CA VAL A 9 -3.85 3.69 1.54
C VAL A 9 -3.45 4.76 2.54
N MET A 10 -3.43 4.38 3.82
CA MET A 10 -2.88 5.19 4.91
C MET A 10 -1.38 4.99 4.99
N VAL A 11 -0.60 6.06 4.81
CA VAL A 11 0.86 6.02 4.97
C VAL A 11 1.21 6.53 6.36
N GLU A 12 1.61 5.62 7.26
CA GLU A 12 1.86 5.94 8.66
C GLU A 12 2.98 6.99 8.84
N ASP A 13 3.99 6.99 7.97
CA ASP A 13 5.14 7.90 8.09
C ASP A 13 4.79 9.36 7.74
N ALA A 14 3.79 9.56 6.86
CA ALA A 14 3.28 10.88 6.49
C ALA A 14 2.00 11.25 7.26
N TRP A 15 1.35 10.27 7.89
CA TRP A 15 0.02 10.41 8.50
C TRP A 15 -1.04 10.93 7.51
N ASP A 16 -0.96 10.44 6.27
CA ASP A 16 -1.78 10.87 5.14
C ASP A 16 -2.49 9.67 4.49
N GLU A 17 -3.71 9.88 4.01
CA GLU A 17 -4.50 8.89 3.29
C GLU A 17 -4.60 9.24 1.82
N VAL A 18 -4.13 8.33 0.96
CA VAL A 18 -4.24 8.48 -0.49
C VAL A 18 -5.24 7.50 -1.08
N LEU A 19 -6.08 7.98 -1.99
CA LEU A 19 -6.96 7.16 -2.80
C LEU A 19 -6.25 6.84 -4.11
N LEU A 20 -6.06 5.55 -4.39
CA LEU A 20 -5.45 5.06 -5.62
C LEU A 20 -6.49 4.29 -6.44
N GLU A 21 -6.52 4.55 -7.73
CA GLU A 21 -7.35 3.79 -8.67
C GLU A 21 -6.44 3.00 -9.60
N LEU A 22 -6.35 1.69 -9.33
CA LEU A 22 -5.37 0.81 -9.98
C LEU A 22 -6.08 -0.39 -10.61
N PRO A 23 -5.63 -0.87 -11.79
CA PRO A 23 -6.14 -2.13 -12.34
C PRO A 23 -5.94 -3.28 -11.35
N GLY A 24 -6.91 -4.19 -11.22
CA GLY A 24 -6.81 -5.30 -10.26
C GLY A 24 -5.61 -6.22 -10.41
N GLY A 25 -5.06 -6.32 -11.62
CA GLY A 25 -3.82 -7.05 -11.91
C GLY A 25 -2.53 -6.36 -11.46
N THR A 26 -2.62 -5.15 -10.88
CA THR A 26 -1.45 -4.39 -10.43
C THR A 26 -0.79 -5.10 -9.25
N PRO A 27 0.55 -5.24 -9.21
CA PRO A 27 1.22 -5.82 -8.07
C PRO A 27 1.19 -4.88 -6.86
N LEU A 28 1.14 -5.46 -5.65
CA LEU A 28 1.17 -4.70 -4.41
C LEU A 28 2.42 -3.81 -4.26
N SER A 29 3.55 -4.21 -4.84
CA SER A 29 4.78 -3.39 -4.86
C SER A 29 4.58 -2.05 -5.57
N GLU A 30 3.79 -2.05 -6.65
CA GLU A 30 3.47 -0.84 -7.43
C GLU A 30 2.54 0.08 -6.64
N LEU A 31 1.49 -0.47 -6.02
CA LEU A 31 0.59 0.27 -5.13
C LEU A 31 1.38 0.97 -4.01
N LYS A 32 2.31 0.25 -3.36
CA LYS A 32 3.14 0.81 -2.30
C LYS A 32 4.03 1.94 -2.80
N ARG A 33 4.64 1.78 -3.99
CA ARG A 33 5.48 2.82 -4.59
C ARG A 33 4.67 4.08 -4.84
N GLN A 34 3.51 3.97 -5.49
CA GLN A 34 2.65 5.12 -5.78
C GLN A 34 2.15 5.80 -4.51
N ALA A 35 1.79 5.03 -3.47
CA ALA A 35 1.36 5.60 -2.21
C ALA A 35 2.47 6.42 -1.51
N LEU A 36 3.72 5.91 -1.51
CA LEU A 36 4.86 6.64 -0.94
C LEU A 36 5.22 7.89 -1.75
N GLU A 37 5.12 7.82 -3.08
CA GLU A 37 5.38 8.94 -3.97
C GLU A 37 4.35 10.08 -3.76
N LEU A 38 3.06 9.74 -3.71
CA LEU A 38 1.97 10.71 -3.48
C LEU A 38 2.03 11.36 -2.09
N THR A 39 2.57 10.67 -1.09
CA THR A 39 2.72 11.20 0.27
C THR A 39 4.08 11.87 0.50
N HIS A 40 4.88 12.07 -0.57
CA HIS A 40 6.21 12.69 -0.54
C HIS A 40 7.19 11.99 0.42
N VAL A 41 7.04 10.68 0.63
CA VAL A 41 7.95 9.90 1.47
C VAL A 41 9.16 9.45 0.64
N ASP A 42 10.26 10.20 0.74
CA ASP A 42 11.53 9.95 0.04
C ASP A 42 12.38 8.86 0.74
N ARG A 43 11.79 7.69 0.96
CA ARG A 43 12.48 6.56 1.59
C ARG A 43 12.36 5.30 0.77
N ASN A 44 13.29 4.39 0.99
CA ASN A 44 13.31 3.11 0.30
C ASN A 44 12.01 2.32 0.58
N PRO A 45 11.22 1.96 -0.47
CA PRO A 45 9.98 1.20 -0.33
C PRO A 45 10.16 -0.16 0.36
N SER A 46 11.34 -0.77 0.30
CA SER A 46 11.65 -2.03 0.99
C SER A 46 11.67 -1.90 2.52
N ALA A 47 11.79 -0.67 3.04
CA ALA A 47 11.70 -0.38 4.46
C ALA A 47 10.25 -0.34 4.98
N TYR A 48 9.26 -0.46 4.10
CA TYR A 48 7.83 -0.44 4.44
C TYR A 48 7.19 -1.80 4.19
N MET A 49 6.13 -2.10 4.95
CA MET A 49 5.23 -3.22 4.73
C MET A 49 3.81 -2.70 4.54
N ILE A 50 3.00 -3.48 3.82
CA ILE A 50 1.57 -3.23 3.65
C ILE A 50 0.82 -4.13 4.63
N LYS A 51 -0.17 -3.56 5.31
CA LYS A 51 -1.16 -4.30 6.08
C LYS A 51 -2.54 -4.17 5.46
N TYR A 52 -3.24 -5.29 5.43
CA TYR A 52 -4.64 -5.37 5.02
C TYR A 52 -5.41 -6.22 6.05
N ARG A 53 -6.52 -5.69 6.57
CA ARG A 53 -7.36 -6.37 7.60
C ARG A 53 -6.57 -6.94 8.79
N GLY A 54 -5.52 -6.24 9.23
CA GLY A 54 -4.67 -6.65 10.35
C GLY A 54 -3.57 -7.67 10.01
N ALA A 55 -3.55 -8.22 8.79
CA ALA A 55 -2.49 -9.10 8.31
C ALA A 55 -1.43 -8.31 7.53
N ALA A 56 -0.16 -8.69 7.66
CA ALA A 56 0.91 -8.17 6.81
C ALA A 56 0.93 -8.92 5.48
N LEU A 57 0.91 -8.19 4.37
CA LEU A 57 1.05 -8.75 3.03
C LEU A 57 2.55 -8.93 2.74
N ALA A 58 3.02 -10.18 2.76
CA ALA A 58 4.43 -10.51 2.57
C ALA A 58 4.81 -10.64 1.09
N ASP A 59 3.89 -11.13 0.27
CA ASP A 59 4.09 -11.27 -1.17
C ASP A 59 3.65 -9.98 -1.88
N GLU A 60 4.63 -9.16 -2.25
CA GLU A 60 4.40 -7.89 -2.95
C GLU A 60 4.27 -8.05 -4.46
N SER A 61 4.57 -9.25 -4.99
CA SER A 61 4.40 -9.58 -6.42
C SER A 61 2.97 -10.03 -6.74
N CYS A 62 2.19 -10.37 -5.71
CA CYS A 62 0.79 -10.71 -5.82
C CYS A 62 -0.04 -9.51 -6.34
N SER A 63 -1.02 -9.79 -7.19
CA SER A 63 -1.93 -8.77 -7.71
C SER A 63 -2.90 -8.28 -6.64
N LEU A 64 -3.49 -7.09 -6.82
CA LEU A 64 -4.49 -6.56 -5.88
C LEU A 64 -5.66 -7.54 -5.69
N THR A 65 -6.14 -8.15 -6.79
CA THR A 65 -7.24 -9.12 -6.74
C THR A 65 -6.84 -10.43 -6.07
N ASP A 66 -5.63 -10.94 -6.36
CA ASP A 66 -5.16 -12.21 -5.77
C ASP A 66 -4.84 -12.06 -4.28
N ALA A 67 -4.44 -10.87 -3.85
CA ALA A 67 -4.30 -10.50 -2.44
C ALA A 67 -5.66 -10.30 -1.74
N GLY A 68 -6.77 -10.43 -2.46
CA GLY A 68 -8.13 -10.35 -1.92
C GLY A 68 -8.61 -8.93 -1.62
N LEU A 69 -8.01 -7.92 -2.27
CA LEU A 69 -8.50 -6.54 -2.13
C LEU A 69 -9.87 -6.41 -2.80
N VAL A 70 -10.74 -5.69 -2.12
CA VAL A 70 -12.09 -5.34 -2.59
C VAL A 70 -12.14 -3.86 -2.95
N PRO A 71 -13.13 -3.40 -3.73
CA PRO A 71 -13.32 -1.97 -3.98
C PRO A 71 -13.43 -1.18 -2.66
N ASN A 72 -12.76 -0.03 -2.60
CA ASN A 72 -12.60 0.81 -1.42
C ASN A 72 -11.93 0.13 -0.22
N ALA A 73 -11.12 -0.91 -0.46
CA ALA A 73 -10.31 -1.53 0.60
C ALA A 73 -9.37 -0.51 1.26
N ALA A 74 -9.31 -0.55 2.59
CA ALA A 74 -8.38 0.24 3.37
C ALA A 74 -7.10 -0.57 3.66
N LEU A 75 -5.95 -0.02 3.29
CA LEU A 75 -4.62 -0.56 3.53
C LEU A 75 -3.80 0.42 4.36
N ILE A 76 -2.82 -0.11 5.09
CA ILE A 76 -1.88 0.70 5.87
C ILE A 76 -0.47 0.38 5.40
N VAL A 77 0.28 1.39 4.98
CA VAL A 77 1.71 1.32 4.70
C VAL A 77 2.45 1.84 5.92
N LEU A 78 3.27 1.00 6.53
CA LEU A 78 4.03 1.34 7.75
C LEU A 78 5.47 0.86 7.65
N ALA A 79 6.36 1.48 8.43
CA ALA A 79 7.75 1.06 8.49
C ALA A 79 7.87 -0.39 9.04
N ARG A 80 8.70 -1.23 8.40
CA ARG A 80 8.92 -2.63 8.83
C ARG A 80 9.54 -2.74 10.21
N ARG A 81 10.31 -1.73 10.60
CA ARG A 81 11.00 -1.64 11.89
C ARG A 81 10.52 -0.40 12.62
N ARG A 82 10.28 -0.56 13.92
CA ARG A 82 10.03 0.59 14.82
C ARG A 82 11.18 1.57 14.70
N ARG A 83 10.84 2.84 14.59
CA ARG A 83 11.80 3.93 14.57
C ARG A 83 11.74 4.66 15.90
N PRO A 84 12.88 5.13 16.43
CA PRO A 84 12.87 5.99 17.59
C PRO A 84 12.14 7.29 17.26
N VAL A 85 11.24 7.71 18.13
CA VAL A 85 10.63 9.04 18.09
C VAL A 85 11.72 10.03 18.48
N ARG A 86 11.99 11.03 17.63
CA ARG A 86 12.94 12.12 17.89
C ARG A 86 12.18 13.43 18.00
#